data_AF-A0A377K582-F1
#
_entry.id   AF-A0A377K582-F1
#
_cell.length_a   1.000
_cell.length_b   1.000
_cell.length_c   1.000
_cell.angle_alpha   90.00
_cell.angle_beta   90.00
_cell.angle_gamma   90.00
#
_symmetry.space_group_name_H-M   'P 1'
#
loop_
_entity.id
_entity.type
_entity.pdbx_description
1 polymer ?
#
loop_
_entity_poly.entity_id
_entity_poly.type
_entity_poly.pdbx_seq_one_letter_code
_entity_poly.pdbx_strand_id
1 'polypeptide(L)' 'MNIQALLSEKVRQAMIAAGAPADCEPQVRQSAKVQFGDYQANGMMAVAKKTGYGTATISRAGADSSGS' A
#
# COMPACT_ATOMS: atom_id res chain seq x y z
N MET A 1 6.55 11.87 15.37
CA MET A 1 6.28 10.76 14.43
C MET A 1 7.03 11.01 13.14
N ASN A 2 7.67 9.99 12.55
CA ASN A 2 8.35 10.07 11.25
C ASN A 2 7.30 9.92 10.13
N ILE A 3 7.39 10.73 9.06
CA ILE A 3 6.51 10.67 7.88
C ILE A 3 6.46 9.24 7.31
N GLN A 4 7.59 8.54 7.29
CA GLN A 4 7.65 7.15 6.84
C GLN A 4 6.74 6.22 7.67
N ALA A 5 6.69 6.41 8.99
CA ALA A 5 5.87 5.59 9.88
C ALA A 5 4.38 5.89 9.68
N LEU A 6 4.02 7.17 9.48
CA LEU A 6 2.65 7.57 9.17
C LEU A 6 2.17 6.95 7.84
N LEU A 7 3.00 7.04 6.80
CA LEU A 7 2.72 6.43 5.50
C LEU A 7 2.62 4.92 5.60
N SER A 8 3.51 4.28 6.37
CA SER A 8 3.46 2.84 6.60
C SER A 8 2.13 2.41 7.22
N GLU A 9 1.67 3.10 8.26
CA GLU A 9 0.41 2.73 8.90
C GLU A 9 -0.79 2.94 7.97
N LYS A 10 -0.84 4.06 7.23
CA LYS A 10 -1.93 4.32 6.27
C LYS A 10 -1.98 3.29 5.15
N VAL A 11 -0.83 2.94 4.57
CA VAL A 11 -0.75 1.94 3.51
C VAL A 11 -1.10 0.55 4.04
N ARG A 12 -0.65 0.19 5.25
CA ARG A 12 -1.01 -1.08 5.90
C ARG A 12 -2.53 -1.19 6.09
N GLN A 13 -3.19 -0.14 6.57
CA GLN A 13 -4.64 -0.14 6.71
C GLN A 13 -5.37 -0.31 5.37
N ALA A 14 -4.93 0.39 4.33
CA ALA A 14 -5.49 0.23 2.98
C ALA A 14 -5.28 -1.18 2.42
N MET A 15 -4.11 -1.78 2.66
CA MET A 15 -3.82 -3.17 2.28
C MET A 15 -4.77 -4.14 2.98
N ILE A 16 -4.95 -4.01 4.30
CA ILE A 16 -5.88 -4.86 5.07
C ILE A 16 -7.31 -4.70 4.57
N ALA A 17 -7.76 -3.47 4.31
CA ALA A 17 -9.07 -3.20 3.73
C ALA A 17 -9.26 -3.83 2.34
N ALA A 18 -8.18 -3.95 1.57
CA ALA A 18 -8.16 -4.63 0.27
C ALA A 18 -8.03 -6.18 0.38
N GLY A 19 -8.08 -6.75 1.59
CA GLY A 19 -8.02 -8.19 1.82
C GLY A 19 -6.62 -8.73 2.11
N ALA A 20 -5.62 -7.87 2.37
CA ALA A 20 -4.34 -8.30 2.89
C ALA A 20 -4.48 -8.86 4.32
N PRO A 21 -3.63 -9.81 4.72
CA PRO A 21 -3.59 -10.26 6.10
C PRO A 21 -3.04 -9.15 7.03
N ALA A 22 -3.39 -9.20 8.31
CA ALA A 22 -3.02 -8.15 9.29
C ALA A 22 -1.49 -8.02 9.53
N ASP A 23 -0.72 -9.05 9.18
CA ASP A 23 0.74 -9.11 9.20
C ASP A 23 1.38 -8.55 7.92
N CYS A 24 0.60 -7.94 7.01
CA CYS A 24 1.14 -7.39 5.77
C CYS A 24 2.11 -6.24 6.04
N GLU A 25 3.27 -6.28 5.38
CA GLU A 25 4.24 -5.20 5.42
C GLU A 25 4.14 -4.33 4.16
N PRO A 26 3.81 -3.03 4.29
CA PRO A 26 3.71 -2.12 3.14
C PRO A 26 5.07 -1.77 2.52
N GLN A 27 6.17 -2.05 3.22
CA GLN A 27 7.55 -1.78 2.81
C GLN A 27 7.75 -0.34 2.29
N VAL A 28 7.34 0.65 3.08
CA VAL A 28 7.47 2.07 2.71
C VAL A 28 8.92 2.52 2.85
N ARG A 29 9.49 3.06 1.77
CA ARG A 29 10.87 3.58 1.71
C ARG A 29 10.90 4.90 0.96
N GLN A 30 11.88 5.75 1.25
CA GLN A 30 12.12 6.94 0.44
C GLN A 30 12.48 6.53 -0.99
N SER A 31 11.97 7.30 -1.94
CA SER A 31 12.26 7.08 -3.34
C SER A 31 13.69 7.45 -3.68
N ALA A 32 14.34 6.60 -4.48
CA ALA A 32 15.68 6.89 -5.01
C ALA A 32 15.66 7.92 -6.16
N LYS A 33 14.50 8.19 -6.77
CA LYS A 33 14.32 9.13 -7.86
C LYS A 33 13.06 9.97 -7.63
N VAL A 34 13.17 11.28 -7.86
CA VAL A 34 12.06 12.25 -7.73
C VAL A 34 10.86 11.89 -8.61
N GLN A 35 11.09 11.26 -9.77
CA GLN A 35 10.05 10.81 -10.69
C GLN A 35 9.07 9.81 -10.06
N PHE A 36 9.45 9.14 -8.97
CA PHE A 36 8.62 8.19 -8.23
C PHE A 36 8.02 8.78 -6.95
N GLY A 37 8.00 10.11 -6.82
CA GLY A 37 7.54 10.82 -5.63
C GLY A 37 8.51 10.72 -4.46
N ASP A 38 8.10 11.13 -3.26
CA ASP A 38 8.97 11.15 -2.07
C ASP A 38 9.14 9.77 -1.42
N TYR A 39 8.09 8.94 -1.48
CA TYR A 39 8.06 7.62 -0.86
C TYR A 39 7.39 6.59 -1.80
N GLN A 40 7.88 5.36 -1.72
CA GLN A 40 7.33 4.19 -2.41
C GLN A 40 6.94 3.10 -1.41
N ALA A 41 5.86 2.39 -1.70
CA ALA A 41 5.38 1.25 -0.94
C ALA A 41 5.49 -0.03 -1.79
N ASN A 42 6.52 -0.83 -1.55
CA ASN A 42 6.83 -1.99 -2.38
C ASN A 42 6.08 -3.27 -1.96
N GLY A 43 5.41 -3.26 -0.81
CA GLY A 43 4.72 -4.44 -0.25
C GLY A 43 3.42 -4.84 -0.96
N MET A 44 2.89 -3.98 -1.84
CA MET A 44 1.61 -4.23 -2.52
C MET A 44 1.62 -5.45 -3.44
N MET A 45 2.78 -5.84 -3.99
CA MET A 45 2.91 -7.05 -4.82
C MET A 45 2.65 -8.34 -4.04
N ALA A 46 3.11 -8.42 -2.79
CA ALA A 46 2.90 -9.61 -1.96
C ALA A 46 1.41 -9.81 -1.64
N VAL A 47 0.68 -8.70 -1.43
CA VAL A 47 -0.77 -8.72 -1.21
C VAL A 47 -1.50 -9.14 -2.48
N ALA A 48 -1.18 -8.53 -3.62
CA ALA A 48 -1.76 -8.86 -4.92
C ALA A 48 -1.64 -10.34 -5.27
N LYS A 49 -0.46 -10.92 -5.04
CA LYS A 49 -0.23 -12.35 -5.29
C LYS A 49 -1.07 -13.25 -4.37
N LYS A 50 -1.37 -12.80 -3.15
CA LYS A 50 -2.10 -13.57 -2.14
C LYS A 50 -3.62 -13.45 -2.29
N THR A 51 -4.12 -12.29 -2.74
CA THR A 51 -5.56 -12.05 -2.97
C THR A 51 -6.01 -12.38 -4.39
N GLY A 52 -5.09 -12.70 -5.32
CA GLY A 52 -5.40 -13.07 -6.70
C GLY A 52 -5.78 -11.88 -7.60
N TYR A 53 -5.79 -10.66 -7.05
CA TYR A 53 -6.00 -9.43 -7.80
C TYR A 53 -4.68 -8.91 -8.37
N GLY A 54 -4.70 -8.40 -9.60
CA GLY A 54 -3.55 -7.68 -10.15
C GLY A 54 -3.19 -6.48 -9.26
N THR A 55 -1.91 -6.16 -9.14
CA THR A 55 -1.42 -5.01 -8.35
C THR A 55 -2.09 -3.69 -8.74
N ALA A 56 -2.40 -3.52 -10.03
CA ALA A 56 -3.15 -2.37 -10.54
C ALA A 56 -4.58 -2.28 -9.99
N THR A 57 -5.21 -3.41 -9.66
CA THR A 57 -6.57 -3.46 -9.11
C THR A 57 -6.58 -3.06 -7.64
N ILE A 58 -5.56 -3.45 -6.88
CA ILE A 58 -5.43 -3.11 -5.45
C ILE A 58 -5.07 -1.64 -5.25
N SER A 59 -4.22 -1.09 -6.12
CA SER A 59 -3.93 0.36 -6.13
C SER A 59 -5.17 1.20 -6.39
N ARG A 60 -6.18 0.67 -7.10
CA ARG A 60 -7.45 1.34 -7.38
C ARG A 60 -8.48 1.13 -6.27
N ALA A 61 -8.56 -0.08 -5.70
CA ALA A 61 -9.50 -0.41 -4.62
C ALA A 61 -9.26 0.41 -3.33
N GLY A 62 -8.01 0.74 -3.02
CA GLY A 62 -7.69 1.62 -1.88
C GLY A 62 -8.18 3.07 -2.03
N ALA A 63 -8.58 3.50 -3.24
CA ALA A 63 -9.10 4.84 -3.51
C ALA A 63 -10.63 4.90 -3.50
N ASP A 64 -11.34 3.76 -3.58
CA ASP A 64 -12.80 3.70 -3.72
C ASP A 64 -13.54 3.50 -2.38
N SER A 65 -12.85 3.36 -1.25
CA SER A 65 -13.48 3.17 0.07
C SER A 65 -14.06 4.46 0.69
N SER A 66 -14.37 5.47 -0.11
CA SER A 66 -15.13 6.67 0.29
C SER A 66 -16.36 6.84 -0.59
N GLY A 67 -17.41 6.05 -0.33
CA GLY A 67 -18.62 6.11 -1.14
C GLY A 67 -19.70 5.13 -0.69
N SER A 68 -20.24 5.32 0.51
CA SER A 68 -21.59 4.91 0.90
C SER A 68 -22.06 5.80 2.04
#